data_AF-A0A5C6K7D4-F1
#
_entry.id   AF-A0A5C6K7D4-F1
#
_cell.length_a   1.000
_cell.length_b   1.000
_cell.length_c   1.000
_cell.angle_alpha   90.00
_cell.angle_beta   90.00
_cell.angle_gamma   90.00
#
_symmetry.space_group_name_H-M   'P 1'
#
loop_
_entity.id
_entity.type
_entity.pdbx_description
1 polymer ?
#
loop_
_entity_poly.entity_id
_entity_poly.type
_entity_poly.pdbx_seq_one_letter_code
_entity_poly.pdbx_strand_id
1 'polypeptide(L)'
;MATLALFGTDNLTIPQSLQEAVEHGEVFTRGWVVELILDLIGYTPDMDLCEVRLIEPACGAGAFLGVIASRVSASCRAHGRTLADASGAVRAFDLLDRNVELSRAVIARTLQGEGWASGEAEQIAADWVQQGDYLLQPQSEHRADYVVGNPPYIRLEDVPDDRMAAYRSACRSMSGRADIYIGFYETALRSLAPGGRLGFICADRWMRNQYGRALRRLVTRRFSMDLVLAMHDVDAFDEQVAAYPAITLISNRSQGPAVAADTTRLFDAARARDFADWCQSGENERIETGAFKAARLPHWFPEEESWPAASPARLAMLEDLTKRFGLLEDPRTGTRVGIGVATGADKVFLTQDANAVEFDRLLPMAMVRDTTSGTLNWSGTYLVNPWSEGGDLVDLNAYPRLASYFNKHGDALRKRYVAVKQPHRWYKTIDKVDSRLTRQPKLLFPDMKLTIHPVLDQGRLYPHHNLYFLVSDAWDMRVLGGLLLSKIAQAFVEAYAVKMRGGTLRFQAQYLRKIRVPDPNAIDQSDKVALAEAFDRRDVEAATEAALRVYGLTELPE
;
A
#
# COMPACT_ATOMS: atom_id res chain seq x y z
N MET A 1 -2.74 -36.76 -20.08
CA MET A 1 -2.33 -36.52 -21.49
C MET A 1 -3.35 -35.63 -22.16
N ALA A 2 -3.06 -34.35 -22.27
CA ALA A 2 -3.65 -33.44 -23.24
C ALA A 2 -2.60 -32.34 -23.48
N THR A 3 -1.84 -32.53 -24.55
CA THR A 3 -0.72 -31.71 -25.00
C THR A 3 -1.28 -30.39 -25.53
N LEU A 4 -1.07 -29.28 -24.81
CA LEU A 4 -1.27 -27.96 -25.38
C LEU A 4 -0.02 -27.62 -26.19
N ALA A 5 -0.21 -27.44 -27.49
CA ALA A 5 0.81 -27.11 -28.45
C ALA A 5 1.53 -25.81 -28.07
N LEU A 6 2.85 -25.89 -28.04
CA LEU A 6 3.80 -24.78 -27.99
C LEU A 6 3.56 -23.89 -29.22
N PHE A 7 3.11 -22.65 -29.02
CA PHE A 7 3.25 -21.61 -30.03
C PHE A 7 4.72 -21.22 -30.07
N GLY A 8 5.37 -21.46 -31.22
CA GLY A 8 6.77 -21.12 -31.46
C GLY A 8 7.02 -19.62 -31.29
N THR A 9 8.03 -19.31 -30.49
CA THR A 9 8.52 -17.94 -30.23
C THR A 9 9.81 -17.67 -31.01
N ASP A 10 9.86 -18.08 -32.27
CA ASP A 10 10.99 -17.76 -33.14
C ASP A 10 10.60 -16.60 -34.07
N ASN A 11 11.33 -15.49 -33.92
CA ASN A 11 11.29 -14.27 -34.75
C ASN A 11 10.01 -13.42 -34.69
N LEU A 12 9.79 -12.73 -33.57
CA LEU A 12 9.03 -11.48 -33.57
C LEU A 12 10.01 -10.31 -33.68
N THR A 13 10.21 -9.81 -34.89
CA THR A 13 10.87 -8.52 -35.14
C THR A 13 10.08 -7.43 -34.42
N ILE A 14 10.72 -6.77 -33.46
CA ILE A 14 10.19 -5.64 -32.67
C ILE A 14 9.78 -4.52 -33.65
N PRO A 15 8.50 -4.08 -33.71
CA PRO A 15 8.08 -2.92 -34.50
C PRO A 15 8.98 -1.69 -34.25
N GLN A 16 9.28 -0.93 -35.30
CA GLN A 16 10.16 0.25 -35.22
C GLN A 16 9.64 1.33 -34.24
N SER A 17 8.31 1.39 -34.05
CA SER A 17 7.63 2.21 -33.04
C SER A 17 7.95 1.83 -31.59
N LEU A 18 8.47 0.62 -31.34
CA LEU A 18 8.94 0.18 -30.02
C LEU A 18 10.40 0.60 -29.73
N GLN A 19 11.14 1.13 -30.71
CA GLN A 19 12.53 1.57 -30.54
C GLN A 19 12.66 3.04 -30.06
N GLU A 20 11.64 3.89 -30.26
CA GLU A 20 11.69 5.30 -29.85
C GLU A 20 11.39 5.46 -28.34
N ALA A 21 12.41 5.67 -27.50
CA ALA A 21 12.18 5.92 -26.08
C ALA A 21 11.55 7.30 -25.83
N VAL A 22 10.72 7.39 -24.78
CA VAL A 22 10.28 8.68 -24.25
C VAL A 22 11.42 9.22 -23.39
N GLU A 23 12.04 10.33 -23.79
CA GLU A 23 13.25 10.87 -23.13
C GLU A 23 13.02 11.42 -21.71
N HIS A 24 11.77 11.52 -21.28
CA HIS A 24 11.40 12.05 -19.97
C HIS A 24 11.33 10.92 -18.93
N GLY A 25 12.43 10.64 -18.21
CA GLY A 25 12.39 9.68 -17.10
C GLY A 25 13.72 9.18 -16.51
N GLU A 26 14.86 9.60 -17.06
CA GLU A 26 16.19 9.25 -16.54
C GLU A 26 16.46 10.01 -15.23
N VAL A 27 16.87 9.28 -14.19
CA VAL A 27 17.27 9.84 -12.90
C VAL A 27 18.57 9.17 -12.47
N PHE A 28 19.65 9.95 -12.36
CA PHE A 28 20.97 9.42 -12.01
C PHE A 28 21.07 9.15 -10.51
N THR A 29 21.40 7.91 -10.16
CA THR A 29 21.58 7.45 -8.77
C THR A 29 23.00 7.70 -8.31
N ARG A 30 23.17 8.28 -7.12
CA ARG A 30 24.52 8.54 -6.59
C ARG A 30 25.25 7.25 -6.22
N GLY A 31 26.57 7.25 -6.43
CA GLY A 31 27.42 6.08 -6.17
C GLY A 31 27.27 5.49 -4.76
N TRP A 32 27.17 6.31 -3.72
CA TRP A 32 27.01 5.80 -2.35
C TRP A 32 25.65 5.10 -2.11
N VAL A 33 24.61 5.47 -2.86
CA VAL A 33 23.30 4.82 -2.81
C VAL A 33 23.38 3.45 -3.50
N VAL A 34 24.11 3.37 -4.62
CA VAL A 34 24.42 2.11 -5.29
C VAL A 34 25.17 1.17 -4.36
N GLU A 35 26.24 1.65 -3.71
CA GLU A 35 27.02 0.87 -2.73
C GLU A 35 26.11 0.33 -1.61
N LEU A 36 25.25 1.19 -1.05
CA LEU A 36 24.30 0.79 -0.02
C LEU A 36 23.37 -0.33 -0.49
N ILE A 37 22.80 -0.23 -1.69
CA ILE A 37 21.91 -1.27 -2.23
C ILE A 37 22.66 -2.60 -2.38
N LEU A 38 23.87 -2.56 -2.97
CA LEU A 38 24.69 -3.75 -3.19
C LEU A 38 25.14 -4.39 -1.87
N ASP A 39 25.44 -3.60 -0.84
CA ASP A 39 25.76 -4.08 0.51
C ASP A 39 24.56 -4.74 1.17
N LEU A 40 23.38 -4.11 1.11
CA LEU A 40 22.18 -4.64 1.77
C LEU A 40 21.67 -5.93 1.12
N ILE A 41 21.81 -6.09 -0.20
CA ILE A 41 21.49 -7.37 -0.86
C ILE A 41 22.58 -8.42 -0.67
N GLY A 42 23.77 -8.03 -0.20
CA GLY A 42 24.92 -8.90 0.02
C GLY A 42 25.71 -9.21 -1.25
N TYR A 43 25.66 -8.36 -2.28
CA TYR A 43 26.49 -8.48 -3.48
C TYR A 43 27.87 -7.87 -3.20
N THR A 44 28.73 -8.62 -2.53
CA THR A 44 29.97 -8.13 -1.91
C THR A 44 31.21 -8.80 -2.52
N PRO A 45 32.37 -8.12 -2.57
CA PRO A 45 33.55 -8.62 -3.27
C PRO A 45 34.22 -9.84 -2.62
N ASP A 46 33.89 -10.19 -1.37
CA ASP A 46 34.34 -11.42 -0.71
C ASP A 46 33.66 -12.68 -1.27
N MET A 47 32.53 -12.56 -1.97
CA MET A 47 31.91 -13.66 -2.71
C MET A 47 32.63 -13.90 -4.04
N ASP A 48 32.58 -15.12 -4.58
CA ASP A 48 32.99 -15.36 -5.98
C ASP A 48 31.88 -14.87 -6.91
N LEU A 49 32.01 -13.61 -7.36
CA LEU A 49 30.99 -12.94 -8.16
C LEU A 49 30.90 -13.50 -9.60
N CYS A 50 31.85 -14.33 -10.03
CA CYS A 50 31.78 -15.02 -11.33
C CYS A 50 30.76 -16.16 -11.34
N GLU A 51 30.39 -16.69 -10.17
CA GLU A 51 29.47 -17.83 -10.02
C GLU A 51 28.00 -17.42 -9.83
N VAL A 52 27.73 -16.12 -9.69
CA VAL A 52 26.38 -15.56 -9.54
C VAL A 52 26.06 -14.65 -10.71
N ARG A 53 24.77 -14.50 -11.02
CA ARG A 53 24.31 -13.59 -12.06
C ARG A 53 23.57 -12.40 -11.48
N LEU A 54 24.05 -11.20 -11.79
CA LEU A 54 23.38 -9.93 -11.54
C LEU A 54 22.75 -9.38 -12.82
N ILE A 55 21.53 -8.86 -12.71
CA ILE A 55 20.85 -8.15 -13.80
C ILE A 55 20.60 -6.69 -13.40
N GLU A 56 20.94 -5.76 -14.29
CA GLU A 56 20.50 -4.37 -14.24
C GLU A 56 19.55 -4.08 -15.42
N PRO A 57 18.24 -3.88 -15.18
CA PRO A 57 17.25 -3.92 -16.25
C PRO A 57 17.12 -2.62 -17.06
N ALA A 58 17.64 -1.51 -16.54
CA ALA A 58 17.59 -0.18 -17.18
C ALA A 58 18.82 0.62 -16.74
N CYS A 59 19.94 0.44 -17.44
CA CYS A 59 21.25 0.87 -16.94
C CYS A 59 21.55 2.37 -17.10
N GLY A 60 20.83 3.08 -17.98
CA GLY A 60 21.08 4.50 -18.25
C GLY A 60 22.55 4.75 -18.59
N ALA A 61 23.14 5.79 -17.97
CA ALA A 61 24.57 6.08 -18.14
C ALA A 61 25.51 5.20 -17.29
N GLY A 62 25.03 4.12 -16.66
CA GLY A 62 25.86 3.12 -15.98
C GLY A 62 26.23 3.44 -14.52
N ALA A 63 25.35 4.13 -13.79
CA ALA A 63 25.57 4.48 -12.38
C ALA A 63 25.82 3.25 -11.50
N PHE A 64 25.03 2.17 -11.68
CA PHE A 64 25.28 0.91 -10.96
C PHE A 64 26.49 0.18 -11.52
N LEU A 65 26.68 0.19 -12.84
CA LEU A 65 27.71 -0.61 -13.53
C LEU A 65 29.12 -0.21 -13.18
N GLY A 66 29.39 1.06 -12.91
CA GLY A 66 30.69 1.50 -12.42
C GLY A 66 31.06 0.81 -11.09
N VAL A 67 30.13 0.78 -10.14
CA VAL A 67 30.34 0.14 -8.83
C VAL A 67 30.38 -1.39 -8.95
N ILE A 68 29.49 -1.97 -9.74
CA ILE A 68 29.46 -3.42 -10.00
C ILE A 68 30.78 -3.88 -10.62
N ALA A 69 31.30 -3.17 -11.62
CA ALA A 69 32.57 -3.50 -12.26
C ALA A 69 33.74 -3.49 -11.25
N SER A 70 33.78 -2.51 -10.35
CA SER A 70 34.78 -2.45 -9.28
C SER A 70 34.65 -3.64 -8.30
N ARG A 71 33.43 -3.99 -7.87
CA ARG A 71 33.20 -5.15 -6.99
C ARG A 71 33.57 -6.48 -7.65
N VAL A 72 33.23 -6.66 -8.93
CA VAL A 72 33.59 -7.86 -9.70
C VAL A 72 35.11 -7.95 -9.87
N SER A 73 35.78 -6.85 -10.21
CA SER A 73 37.25 -6.82 -10.31
C SER A 73 37.92 -7.19 -8.98
N ALA A 74 37.45 -6.63 -7.86
CA ALA A 74 37.94 -6.98 -6.52
C ALA A 74 37.70 -8.47 -6.19
N SER A 75 36.52 -9.00 -6.52
CA SER A 75 36.19 -10.42 -6.36
C SER A 75 37.08 -11.33 -7.22
N CYS A 76 37.30 -10.99 -8.50
CA CYS A 76 38.19 -11.74 -9.37
C CYS A 76 39.59 -11.85 -8.77
N ARG A 77 40.12 -10.74 -8.22
CA ARG A 77 41.43 -10.73 -7.56
C ARG A 77 41.44 -11.57 -6.29
N ALA A 78 40.39 -11.49 -5.47
CA ALA A 78 40.29 -12.23 -4.21
C ALA A 78 40.20 -13.76 -4.43
N HIS A 79 39.55 -14.18 -5.52
CA HIS A 79 39.30 -15.60 -5.84
C HIS A 79 40.21 -16.17 -6.94
N GLY A 80 41.18 -15.39 -7.43
CA GLY A 80 42.11 -15.83 -8.48
C GLY A 80 41.47 -16.07 -9.85
N ARG A 81 40.37 -15.37 -10.15
CA ARG A 81 39.68 -15.40 -11.45
C ARG A 81 40.28 -14.37 -12.41
N THR A 82 40.11 -14.63 -13.71
CA THR A 82 40.34 -13.64 -14.76
C THR A 82 39.08 -12.80 -14.98
N LEU A 83 39.21 -11.67 -15.69
CA LEU A 83 38.02 -10.93 -16.13
C LEU A 83 37.14 -11.74 -17.07
N ALA A 84 37.73 -12.57 -17.94
CA ALA A 84 37.00 -13.39 -18.89
C ALA A 84 36.02 -14.36 -18.19
N ASP A 85 36.39 -14.87 -17.02
CA ASP A 85 35.52 -15.71 -16.17
C ASP A 85 34.23 -14.97 -15.75
N ALA A 86 34.26 -13.63 -15.69
CA ALA A 86 33.13 -12.80 -15.31
C ALA A 86 32.23 -12.39 -16.49
N SER A 87 32.49 -12.82 -17.72
CA SER A 87 31.66 -12.43 -18.91
C SER A 87 30.16 -12.78 -18.74
N GLY A 88 29.85 -13.82 -17.95
CA GLY A 88 28.49 -14.26 -17.64
C GLY A 88 27.88 -13.70 -16.35
N ALA A 89 28.67 -12.95 -15.56
CA ALA A 89 28.32 -12.52 -14.21
C ALA A 89 27.30 -11.38 -14.18
N VAL A 90 27.29 -10.52 -15.20
CA VAL A 90 26.40 -9.36 -15.29
C VAL A 90 25.66 -9.35 -16.62
N ARG A 91 24.39 -8.96 -16.58
CA ARG A 91 23.60 -8.57 -17.76
C ARG A 91 22.94 -7.23 -17.49
N ALA A 92 23.12 -6.29 -18.40
CA ALA A 92 22.55 -4.96 -18.30
C ALA A 92 21.85 -4.59 -19.60
N PHE A 93 20.73 -3.88 -19.49
CA PHE A 93 19.92 -3.49 -20.63
C PHE A 93 19.62 -1.99 -20.61
N ASP A 94 19.60 -1.38 -21.78
CA ASP A 94 18.95 -0.09 -22.00
C ASP A 94 18.28 -0.07 -23.38
N LEU A 95 17.20 0.68 -23.52
CA LEU A 95 16.51 0.87 -24.79
C LEU A 95 17.33 1.74 -25.75
N LEU A 96 18.05 2.72 -25.18
CA LEU A 96 18.73 3.77 -25.91
C LEU A 96 20.19 3.40 -26.16
N ASP A 97 20.58 3.35 -27.43
CA ASP A 97 21.95 3.00 -27.83
C ASP A 97 23.01 3.92 -27.18
N ARG A 98 22.73 5.23 -27.09
CA ARG A 98 23.61 6.18 -26.37
C ARG A 98 23.89 5.78 -24.93
N ASN A 99 22.90 5.21 -24.22
CA ASN A 99 23.03 4.82 -22.83
C ASN A 99 23.84 3.52 -22.73
N VAL A 100 23.65 2.60 -23.68
CA VAL A 100 24.48 1.40 -23.83
C VAL A 100 25.94 1.78 -24.06
N GLU A 101 26.23 2.74 -24.93
CA GLU A 101 27.60 3.23 -25.17
C GLU A 101 28.20 3.88 -23.92
N LEU A 102 27.46 4.77 -23.26
CA LEU A 102 27.91 5.46 -22.04
C LEU A 102 28.21 4.48 -20.91
N SER A 103 27.31 3.53 -20.66
CA SER A 103 27.48 2.51 -19.62
C SER A 103 28.66 1.58 -19.90
N ARG A 104 28.85 1.15 -21.15
CA ARG A 104 30.05 0.39 -21.56
C ARG A 104 31.34 1.17 -21.32
N ALA A 105 31.35 2.47 -21.64
CA ALA A 105 32.49 3.33 -21.40
C ALA A 105 32.79 3.50 -19.90
N VAL A 106 31.76 3.55 -19.04
CA VAL A 106 31.92 3.57 -17.58
C VAL A 106 32.58 2.27 -17.09
N ILE A 107 32.09 1.10 -17.50
CA ILE A 107 32.68 -0.20 -17.13
C ILE A 107 34.14 -0.27 -17.56
N ALA A 108 34.41 0.01 -18.85
CA ALA A 108 35.75 -0.08 -19.41
C ALA A 108 36.72 0.85 -18.68
N ARG A 109 36.32 2.10 -18.41
CA ARG A 109 37.13 3.07 -17.67
C ARG A 109 37.43 2.62 -16.24
N THR A 110 36.43 2.09 -15.53
CA THR A 110 36.62 1.59 -14.17
C THR A 110 37.63 0.44 -14.15
N LEU A 111 37.45 -0.58 -15.00
CA LEU A 111 38.33 -1.75 -15.06
C LEU A 111 39.76 -1.37 -15.50
N GLN A 112 39.90 -0.48 -16.48
CA GLN A 112 41.21 0.04 -16.90
C GLN A 112 41.89 0.82 -15.77
N GLY A 113 41.14 1.65 -15.04
CA GLY A 113 41.63 2.38 -13.87
C GLY A 113 42.13 1.45 -12.75
N GLU A 114 41.59 0.24 -12.68
CA GLU A 114 42.01 -0.81 -11.76
C GLU A 114 43.11 -1.73 -12.33
N GLY A 115 43.66 -1.41 -13.50
CA GLY A 115 44.84 -2.06 -14.07
C GLY A 115 44.57 -3.25 -14.99
N TRP A 116 43.33 -3.47 -15.42
CA TRP A 116 43.01 -4.47 -16.44
C TRP A 116 43.32 -3.96 -17.86
N ALA A 117 43.61 -4.87 -18.79
CA ALA A 117 43.94 -4.49 -20.16
C ALA A 117 42.73 -3.88 -20.88
N SER A 118 42.97 -2.83 -21.71
CA SER A 118 41.90 -2.10 -22.43
C SER A 118 40.97 -3.03 -23.21
N GLY A 119 41.54 -3.97 -23.97
CA GLY A 119 40.75 -4.91 -24.78
C GLY A 119 39.91 -5.88 -23.96
N GLU A 120 40.41 -6.34 -22.81
CA GLU A 120 39.63 -7.21 -21.91
C GLU A 120 38.48 -6.42 -21.26
N ALA A 121 38.75 -5.19 -20.80
CA ALA A 121 37.76 -4.33 -20.19
C ALA A 121 36.64 -3.95 -21.18
N GLU A 122 36.98 -3.63 -22.42
CA GLU A 122 36.03 -3.32 -23.49
C GLU A 122 35.19 -4.55 -23.88
N GLN A 123 35.82 -5.73 -23.97
CA GLN A 123 35.11 -6.97 -24.27
C GLN A 123 34.11 -7.31 -23.16
N ILE A 124 34.50 -7.20 -21.88
CA ILE A 124 33.60 -7.45 -20.75
C ILE A 124 32.45 -6.45 -20.73
N ALA A 125 32.72 -5.17 -20.98
CA ALA A 125 31.66 -4.18 -21.11
C ALA A 125 30.66 -4.55 -22.22
N ALA A 126 31.14 -5.04 -23.36
CA ALA A 126 30.29 -5.50 -24.46
C ALA A 126 29.49 -6.76 -24.13
N ASP A 127 30.09 -7.71 -23.40
CA ASP A 127 29.43 -8.95 -22.97
C ASP A 127 28.32 -8.69 -21.94
N TRP A 128 28.51 -7.70 -21.08
CA TRP A 128 27.58 -7.35 -20.01
C TRP A 128 26.41 -6.50 -20.49
N VAL A 129 26.66 -5.46 -21.28
CA VAL A 129 25.64 -4.47 -21.62
C VAL A 129 25.09 -4.71 -23.02
N GLN A 130 23.77 -4.80 -23.15
CA GLN A 130 23.06 -5.03 -24.40
C GLN A 130 21.99 -3.97 -24.62
N GLN A 131 21.78 -3.59 -25.88
CA GLN A 131 20.60 -2.79 -26.24
C GLN A 131 19.37 -3.71 -26.25
N GLY A 132 18.31 -3.32 -25.54
CA GLY A 132 17.07 -4.09 -25.55
C GLY A 132 16.01 -3.62 -24.56
N ASP A 133 14.79 -4.07 -24.81
CA ASP A 133 13.64 -3.83 -23.93
C ASP A 133 13.52 -4.93 -22.88
N TYR A 134 14.01 -4.67 -21.68
CA TYR A 134 13.98 -5.63 -20.56
C TYR A 134 12.59 -6.22 -20.30
N LEU A 135 11.51 -5.44 -20.49
CA LEU A 135 10.14 -5.92 -20.23
C LEU A 135 9.63 -6.89 -21.28
N LEU A 136 10.23 -6.91 -22.46
CA LEU A 136 9.83 -7.73 -23.61
C LEU A 136 10.84 -8.83 -23.97
N GLN A 137 11.98 -8.89 -23.29
CA GLN A 137 12.99 -9.93 -23.51
C GLN A 137 12.48 -11.34 -23.10
N PRO A 138 12.95 -12.43 -23.76
CA PRO A 138 12.57 -13.80 -23.45
C PRO A 138 12.91 -14.25 -22.02
N GLN A 139 12.04 -15.06 -21.40
CA GLN A 139 12.21 -15.48 -20.00
C GLN A 139 13.49 -16.27 -19.71
N SER A 140 14.02 -17.00 -20.69
CA SER A 140 15.28 -17.75 -20.57
C SER A 140 16.50 -16.86 -20.30
N GLU A 141 16.43 -15.59 -20.67
CA GLU A 141 17.53 -14.63 -20.54
C GLU A 141 17.60 -13.99 -19.15
N HIS A 142 16.55 -14.15 -18.35
CA HIS A 142 16.38 -13.38 -17.13
C HIS A 142 16.78 -14.08 -15.83
N ARG A 143 17.10 -15.39 -15.83
CA ARG A 143 17.41 -16.09 -14.56
C ARG A 143 18.57 -15.40 -13.82
N ALA A 144 18.29 -14.84 -12.64
CA ALA A 144 19.24 -14.01 -11.90
C ALA A 144 19.30 -14.40 -10.42
N ASP A 145 20.48 -14.29 -9.82
CA ASP A 145 20.66 -14.35 -8.38
C ASP A 145 20.44 -12.97 -7.75
N TYR A 146 20.77 -11.91 -8.49
CA TYR A 146 20.57 -10.52 -8.09
C TYR A 146 19.91 -9.69 -9.19
N VAL A 147 18.99 -8.81 -8.84
CA VAL A 147 18.48 -7.78 -9.76
C VAL A 147 18.54 -6.42 -9.07
N VAL A 148 19.22 -5.46 -9.67
CA VAL A 148 19.42 -4.11 -9.08
C VAL A 148 19.14 -3.01 -10.07
N GLY A 149 18.88 -1.80 -9.60
CA GLY A 149 18.79 -0.64 -10.46
C GLY A 149 17.82 0.43 -10.00
N ASN A 150 17.64 1.43 -10.87
CA ASN A 150 16.69 2.53 -10.73
C ASN A 150 15.73 2.52 -11.94
N PRO A 151 14.59 1.80 -11.88
CA PRO A 151 13.67 1.71 -13.00
C PRO A 151 13.08 3.09 -13.41
N PRO A 152 12.63 3.26 -14.67
CA PRO A 152 12.18 4.55 -15.20
C PRO A 152 10.85 5.05 -14.59
N TYR A 153 10.77 6.35 -14.34
CA TYR A 153 9.64 7.04 -13.70
C TYR A 153 8.64 7.61 -14.72
N ILE A 154 8.18 6.75 -15.63
CA ILE A 154 7.31 7.13 -16.74
C ILE A 154 5.92 6.56 -16.51
N ARG A 155 4.86 7.35 -16.76
CA ARG A 155 3.49 6.81 -16.74
C ARG A 155 3.30 5.90 -17.93
N LEU A 156 2.58 4.80 -17.73
CA LEU A 156 2.26 3.88 -18.83
C LEU A 156 1.42 4.53 -19.94
N GLU A 157 0.69 5.61 -19.65
CA GLU A 157 -0.08 6.36 -20.64
C GLU A 157 0.78 7.33 -21.49
N ASP A 158 2.03 7.57 -21.09
CA ASP A 158 2.96 8.44 -21.82
C ASP A 158 3.80 7.69 -22.85
N VAL A 159 3.71 6.35 -22.93
CA VAL A 159 4.38 5.56 -23.97
C VAL A 159 3.47 5.29 -25.17
N PRO A 160 4.04 5.04 -26.36
CA PRO A 160 3.27 4.68 -27.55
C PRO A 160 2.27 3.53 -27.31
N ASP A 161 1.10 3.61 -27.93
CA ASP A 161 -0.04 2.71 -27.67
C ASP A 161 0.29 1.21 -27.89
N ASP A 162 1.09 0.91 -28.91
CA ASP A 162 1.56 -0.44 -29.23
C ASP A 162 2.51 -0.97 -28.13
N ARG A 163 3.41 -0.11 -27.62
CA ARG A 163 4.28 -0.43 -26.49
C ARG A 163 3.50 -0.64 -25.22
N MET A 164 2.55 0.25 -24.92
CA MET A 164 1.64 0.09 -23.79
C MET A 164 0.90 -1.25 -23.85
N ALA A 165 0.40 -1.64 -25.03
CA ALA A 165 -0.29 -2.91 -25.23
C ALA A 165 0.63 -4.11 -25.00
N ALA A 166 1.84 -4.09 -25.55
CA ALA A 166 2.85 -5.13 -25.35
C ALA A 166 3.24 -5.27 -23.87
N TYR A 167 3.49 -4.15 -23.19
CA TYR A 167 3.78 -4.06 -21.77
C TYR A 167 2.67 -4.67 -20.89
N ARG A 168 1.40 -4.32 -21.15
CA ARG A 168 0.27 -4.90 -20.40
C ARG A 168 0.10 -6.40 -20.65
N SER A 169 0.45 -6.87 -21.84
CA SER A 169 0.41 -8.29 -22.18
C SER A 169 1.49 -9.08 -21.41
N ALA A 170 2.72 -8.56 -21.39
CA ALA A 170 3.86 -9.18 -20.71
C ALA A 170 3.75 -9.11 -19.17
N CYS A 171 3.31 -7.95 -18.65
CA CYS A 171 3.28 -7.65 -17.22
C CYS A 171 1.84 -7.35 -16.76
N ARG A 172 1.22 -8.34 -16.13
CA ARG A 172 -0.19 -8.27 -15.71
C ARG A 172 -0.42 -7.31 -14.55
N SER A 173 0.62 -6.93 -13.82
CA SER A 173 0.53 -5.97 -12.72
C SER A 173 0.44 -4.52 -13.19
N MET A 174 0.79 -4.22 -14.45
CA MET A 174 0.64 -2.90 -15.07
C MET A 174 -0.83 -2.59 -15.43
N SER A 175 -1.65 -2.47 -14.39
CA SER A 175 -3.09 -2.20 -14.49
C SER A 175 -3.42 -0.72 -14.23
N GLY A 176 -4.48 -0.21 -14.89
CA GLY A 176 -4.90 1.17 -14.74
C GLY A 176 -3.82 2.18 -15.13
N ARG A 177 -3.64 3.22 -14.30
CA ARG A 177 -2.63 4.30 -14.47
C ARG A 177 -1.31 3.97 -13.77
N ALA A 178 -0.82 2.74 -13.96
CA ALA A 178 0.47 2.32 -13.44
C ALA A 178 1.62 3.14 -14.07
N ASP A 179 2.70 3.27 -13.33
CA ASP A 179 4.00 3.67 -13.88
C ASP A 179 4.73 2.44 -14.45
N ILE A 180 5.62 2.64 -15.41
CA ILE A 180 6.32 1.55 -16.10
C ILE A 180 7.18 0.71 -15.14
N TYR A 181 7.76 1.32 -14.09
CA TYR A 181 8.55 0.59 -13.10
C TYR A 181 7.78 -0.59 -12.45
N ILE A 182 6.44 -0.60 -12.48
CA ILE A 182 5.64 -1.74 -12.03
C ILE A 182 5.95 -3.01 -12.84
N GLY A 183 6.10 -2.87 -14.17
CA GLY A 183 6.54 -3.94 -15.03
C GLY A 183 7.95 -4.42 -14.69
N PHE A 184 8.86 -3.48 -14.38
CA PHE A 184 10.23 -3.80 -13.99
C PHE A 184 10.27 -4.64 -12.71
N TYR A 185 9.50 -4.29 -11.68
CA TYR A 185 9.34 -5.13 -10.49
C TYR A 185 8.79 -6.51 -10.85
N GLU A 186 7.72 -6.60 -11.64
CA GLU A 186 7.12 -7.89 -11.99
C GLU A 186 8.08 -8.82 -12.75
N THR A 187 8.77 -8.29 -13.76
CA THR A 187 9.75 -9.05 -14.57
C THR A 187 10.96 -9.44 -13.72
N ALA A 188 11.51 -8.52 -12.93
CA ALA A 188 12.63 -8.80 -12.04
C ALA A 188 12.28 -9.85 -10.97
N LEU A 189 11.13 -9.75 -10.33
CA LEU A 189 10.72 -10.75 -9.34
C LEU A 189 10.53 -12.14 -9.98
N ARG A 190 9.97 -12.21 -11.18
CA ARG A 190 9.85 -13.48 -11.94
C ARG A 190 11.17 -14.07 -12.37
N SER A 191 12.21 -13.25 -12.42
CA SER A 191 13.52 -13.65 -12.92
C SER A 191 14.45 -14.18 -11.84
N LEU A 192 14.18 -13.85 -10.57
CA LEU A 192 14.94 -14.33 -9.43
C LEU A 192 14.93 -15.85 -9.32
N ALA A 193 16.12 -16.45 -9.23
CA ALA A 193 16.30 -17.82 -8.77
C ALA A 193 15.78 -17.97 -7.33
N PRO A 194 15.47 -19.20 -6.86
CA PRO A 194 15.16 -19.42 -5.45
C PRO A 194 16.27 -18.87 -4.54
N GLY A 195 15.92 -18.03 -3.56
CA GLY A 195 16.87 -17.33 -2.69
C GLY A 195 17.48 -16.05 -3.29
N GLY A 196 17.29 -15.79 -4.59
CA GLY A 196 17.75 -14.58 -5.26
C GLY A 196 17.10 -13.32 -4.69
N ARG A 197 17.77 -12.18 -4.89
CA ARG A 197 17.45 -10.90 -4.25
C ARG A 197 17.34 -9.75 -5.24
N LEU A 198 16.31 -8.93 -5.06
CA LEU A 198 16.12 -7.68 -5.78
C LEU A 198 16.46 -6.51 -4.85
N GLY A 199 17.16 -5.50 -5.37
CA GLY A 199 17.39 -4.23 -4.72
C GLY A 199 17.12 -3.05 -5.67
N PHE A 200 15.98 -2.41 -5.54
CA PHE A 200 15.60 -1.26 -6.37
C PHE A 200 15.48 0.01 -5.53
N ILE A 201 15.95 1.13 -6.08
CA ILE A 201 15.52 2.47 -5.68
C ILE A 201 14.43 2.93 -6.64
N CYS A 202 13.21 3.16 -6.13
CA CYS A 202 12.08 3.56 -6.96
C CYS A 202 11.02 4.31 -6.14
N ALA A 203 10.00 4.87 -6.80
CA ALA A 203 8.89 5.52 -6.11
C ALA A 203 8.12 4.52 -5.21
N ASP A 204 7.89 4.86 -3.95
CA ASP A 204 7.20 3.98 -2.98
C ASP A 204 5.68 3.92 -3.15
N ARG A 205 5.12 4.72 -4.06
CA ARG A 205 3.67 4.95 -4.15
C ARG A 205 2.89 3.68 -4.51
N TRP A 206 3.55 2.73 -5.18
CA TRP A 206 2.96 1.42 -5.48
C TRP A 206 2.69 0.59 -4.24
N MET A 207 3.23 0.93 -3.07
CA MET A 207 2.95 0.25 -1.80
C MET A 207 1.57 0.62 -1.23
N ARG A 208 0.98 1.72 -1.71
CA ARG A 208 -0.27 2.30 -1.16
C ARG A 208 -1.36 2.46 -2.20
N ASN A 209 -1.00 2.83 -3.42
CA ASN A 209 -1.96 3.17 -4.46
C ASN A 209 -2.64 1.93 -5.06
N GLN A 210 -3.84 2.14 -5.60
CA GLN A 210 -4.66 1.07 -6.17
C GLN A 210 -3.98 0.35 -7.34
N TYR A 211 -3.23 1.07 -8.20
CA TYR A 211 -2.54 0.46 -9.34
C TYR A 211 -1.48 -0.58 -8.90
N GLY A 212 -0.90 -0.43 -7.70
CA GLY A 212 0.11 -1.33 -7.16
C GLY A 212 -0.45 -2.63 -6.58
N ARG A 213 -1.78 -2.80 -6.51
CA ARG A 213 -2.42 -3.96 -5.86
C ARG A 213 -1.96 -5.29 -6.44
N ALA A 214 -1.85 -5.39 -7.75
CA ALA A 214 -1.42 -6.61 -8.42
C ALA A 214 0.05 -6.95 -8.10
N LEU A 215 0.91 -5.93 -8.01
CA LEU A 215 2.32 -6.12 -7.62
C LEU A 215 2.45 -6.51 -6.14
N ARG A 216 1.75 -5.82 -5.22
CA ARG A 216 1.70 -6.21 -3.80
C ARG A 216 1.23 -7.65 -3.62
N ARG A 217 0.21 -8.07 -4.38
CA ARG A 217 -0.28 -9.45 -4.41
C ARG A 217 0.78 -10.44 -4.91
N LEU A 218 1.59 -10.06 -5.89
CA LEU A 218 2.70 -10.90 -6.35
C LEU A 218 3.73 -11.08 -5.24
N VAL A 219 4.15 -9.98 -4.60
CA VAL A 219 5.13 -9.97 -3.51
C VAL A 219 4.63 -10.81 -2.34
N THR A 220 3.49 -10.45 -1.74
CA THR A 220 2.92 -11.11 -0.54
C THR A 220 2.68 -12.62 -0.70
N ARG A 221 2.47 -13.12 -1.93
CA ARG A 221 2.16 -14.54 -2.17
C ARG A 221 3.37 -15.41 -2.49
N ARG A 222 4.49 -14.82 -2.92
CA ARG A 222 5.62 -15.59 -3.48
C ARG A 222 6.99 -15.15 -3.00
N PHE A 223 7.11 -13.92 -2.50
CA PHE A 223 8.38 -13.30 -2.16
C PHE A 223 8.36 -12.80 -0.71
N SER A 224 9.54 -12.50 -0.20
CA SER A 224 9.75 -11.83 1.08
C SER A 224 10.11 -10.38 0.82
N MET A 225 9.32 -9.44 1.33
CA MET A 225 9.77 -8.05 1.45
C MET A 225 10.72 -7.98 2.65
N ASP A 226 12.00 -7.78 2.40
CA ASP A 226 13.04 -7.85 3.42
C ASP A 226 13.39 -6.46 3.98
N LEU A 227 13.29 -5.40 3.16
CA LEU A 227 13.61 -4.05 3.59
C LEU A 227 12.86 -3.01 2.77
N VAL A 228 12.39 -1.96 3.46
CA VAL A 228 11.94 -0.70 2.87
C VAL A 228 12.63 0.43 3.59
N LEU A 229 13.43 1.21 2.85
CA LEU A 229 14.10 2.41 3.33
C LEU A 229 13.56 3.62 2.56
N ALA A 230 12.72 4.43 3.20
CA ALA A 230 12.18 5.65 2.61
C ALA A 230 13.25 6.75 2.55
N MET A 231 13.41 7.34 1.37
CA MET A 231 14.46 8.32 1.05
C MET A 231 13.90 9.69 0.64
N HIS A 232 12.74 10.09 1.19
CA HIS A 232 11.96 11.24 0.70
C HIS A 232 12.69 12.59 0.82
N ASP A 233 13.55 12.76 1.82
CA ASP A 233 14.26 14.02 2.10
C ASP A 233 15.77 13.93 1.82
N VAL A 234 16.21 12.90 1.09
CA VAL A 234 17.62 12.61 0.83
C VAL A 234 18.00 13.02 -0.58
N ASP A 235 19.21 13.55 -0.70
CA ASP A 235 19.85 13.82 -1.99
C ASP A 235 20.40 12.50 -2.59
N ALA A 236 19.48 11.60 -2.94
CA ALA A 236 19.74 10.26 -3.45
C ALA A 236 20.07 10.25 -4.95
N PHE A 237 19.74 11.33 -5.65
CA PHE A 237 19.88 11.50 -7.08
C PHE A 237 20.77 12.72 -7.40
N ASP A 238 21.32 12.78 -8.61
CA ASP A 238 22.13 13.94 -9.03
C ASP A 238 21.27 15.19 -9.31
N GLU A 239 19.96 15.00 -9.51
CA GLU A 239 18.98 16.07 -9.69
C GLU A 239 17.84 15.97 -8.66
N GLN A 240 17.23 17.11 -8.33
CA GLN A 240 16.14 17.14 -7.36
C GLN A 240 14.83 16.65 -8.00
N VAL A 241 14.48 15.39 -7.74
CA VAL A 241 13.25 14.78 -8.26
C VAL A 241 12.11 14.92 -7.25
N ALA A 242 10.92 15.33 -7.70
CA ALA A 242 9.71 15.38 -6.87
C ALA A 242 9.11 13.98 -6.54
N ALA A 243 9.86 12.91 -6.81
CA ALA A 243 9.48 11.55 -6.49
C ALA A 243 9.64 11.30 -4.98
N TYR A 244 8.89 10.34 -4.44
CA TYR A 244 9.07 9.84 -3.07
C TYR A 244 9.86 8.53 -3.19
N PRO A 245 11.21 8.57 -3.30
CA PRO A 245 12.01 7.38 -3.52
C PRO A 245 12.07 6.53 -2.26
N ALA A 246 12.14 5.22 -2.45
CA ALA A 246 12.50 4.26 -1.43
C ALA A 246 13.40 3.19 -2.04
N ILE A 247 14.36 2.71 -1.25
CA ILE A 247 15.03 1.44 -1.53
C ILE A 247 14.13 0.32 -1.03
N THR A 248 13.85 -0.65 -1.90
CA THR A 248 13.15 -1.88 -1.54
C THR A 248 14.01 -3.09 -1.83
N LEU A 249 14.08 -4.00 -0.86
CA LEU A 249 14.75 -5.28 -1.01
C LEU A 249 13.73 -6.40 -0.91
N ILE A 250 13.73 -7.27 -1.92
CA ILE A 250 12.78 -8.37 -2.03
C ILE A 250 13.52 -9.65 -2.39
N SER A 251 13.31 -10.73 -1.64
CA SER A 251 13.93 -12.04 -1.94
C SER A 251 12.92 -13.09 -2.37
N ASN A 252 13.36 -14.00 -3.24
CA ASN A 252 12.57 -15.15 -3.69
C ASN A 252 12.59 -16.29 -2.66
N ARG A 253 11.89 -16.06 -1.56
CA ARG A 253 11.64 -17.01 -0.47
C ARG A 253 10.32 -16.67 0.21
N SER A 254 9.87 -17.55 1.10
CA SER A 254 8.76 -17.25 1.99
C SER A 254 9.07 -16.03 2.86
N GLN A 255 8.07 -15.18 3.11
CA GLN A 255 8.20 -14.00 3.95
C GLN A 255 8.86 -14.35 5.28
N GLY A 256 9.97 -13.68 5.58
CA GLY A 256 10.65 -13.72 6.87
C GLY A 256 10.71 -12.35 7.52
N PRO A 257 11.67 -12.12 8.45
CA PRO A 257 11.90 -10.83 9.06
C PRO A 257 12.13 -9.73 8.01
N ALA A 258 11.68 -8.52 8.34
CA ALA A 258 11.78 -7.36 7.48
C ALA A 258 12.32 -6.14 8.25
N VAL A 259 12.79 -5.13 7.54
CA VAL A 259 13.20 -3.84 8.09
C VAL A 259 12.36 -2.73 7.48
N ALA A 260 11.79 -1.87 8.33
CA ALA A 260 11.23 -0.60 7.91
C ALA A 260 12.16 0.52 8.39
N ALA A 261 12.47 1.48 7.52
CA ALA A 261 13.36 2.58 7.85
C ALA A 261 12.97 3.87 7.14
N ASP A 262 13.13 4.99 7.83
CA ASP A 262 12.94 6.34 7.30
C ASP A 262 14.26 7.12 7.44
N THR A 263 14.60 7.88 6.42
CA THR A 263 15.78 8.75 6.42
C THR A 263 15.38 10.21 6.57
N THR A 264 16.36 11.05 6.90
CA THR A 264 16.25 12.51 6.88
C THR A 264 17.27 13.09 5.92
N ARG A 265 17.23 14.41 5.70
CA ARG A 265 18.25 15.16 4.94
C ARG A 265 19.70 14.99 5.42
N LEU A 266 19.92 14.44 6.62
CA LEU A 266 21.25 14.17 7.17
C LEU A 266 21.78 12.78 6.77
N PHE A 267 21.02 11.99 6.02
CA PHE A 267 21.45 10.68 5.55
C PHE A 267 22.39 10.83 4.35
N ASP A 268 23.65 10.42 4.54
CA ASP A 268 24.74 10.52 3.57
C ASP A 268 25.49 9.18 3.45
N ALA A 269 26.60 9.18 2.71
CA ALA A 269 27.42 7.98 2.50
C ALA A 269 27.97 7.36 3.80
N ALA A 270 28.23 8.15 4.85
CA ALA A 270 28.71 7.61 6.12
C ALA A 270 27.56 6.97 6.91
N ARG A 271 26.41 7.65 6.98
CA ARG A 271 25.21 7.14 7.64
C ARG A 271 24.61 5.92 6.92
N ALA A 272 24.80 5.82 5.61
CA ALA A 272 24.46 4.64 4.82
C ALA A 272 25.22 3.40 5.30
N ARG A 273 26.54 3.52 5.55
CA ARG A 273 27.34 2.43 6.11
C ARG A 273 26.87 2.05 7.51
N ASP A 274 26.65 3.03 8.39
CA ASP A 274 26.14 2.76 9.74
C ASP A 274 24.78 2.01 9.70
N PHE A 275 23.91 2.34 8.74
CA PHE A 275 22.63 1.65 8.54
C PHE A 275 22.82 0.21 8.01
N ALA A 276 23.72 0.01 7.06
CA ALA A 276 24.05 -1.32 6.54
C ALA A 276 24.63 -2.22 7.64
N ASP A 277 25.57 -1.69 8.44
CA ASP A 277 26.16 -2.38 9.58
C ASP A 277 25.10 -2.77 10.62
N TRP A 278 24.18 -1.85 10.95
CA TRP A 278 23.05 -2.16 11.83
C TRP A 278 22.15 -3.25 11.24
N CYS A 279 21.86 -3.22 9.93
CA CYS A 279 21.05 -4.24 9.28
C CYS A 279 21.71 -5.63 9.36
N GLN A 280 23.02 -5.70 9.20
CA GLN A 280 23.81 -6.94 9.20
C GLN A 280 24.07 -7.50 10.60
N SER A 281 24.27 -6.65 11.62
CA SER A 281 24.59 -7.12 12.98
C SER A 281 23.46 -7.97 13.58
N GLY A 282 22.21 -7.68 13.22
CA GLY A 282 21.05 -8.32 13.85
C GLY A 282 20.84 -7.87 15.30
N GLU A 283 21.65 -6.93 15.79
CA GLU A 283 21.61 -6.45 17.16
C GLU A 283 20.59 -5.32 17.29
N ASN A 284 19.80 -5.37 18.36
CA ASN A 284 18.70 -4.44 18.66
C ASN A 284 17.52 -4.48 17.68
N GLU A 285 16.30 -4.38 18.23
CA GLU A 285 15.09 -4.36 17.42
C GLU A 285 14.86 -3.03 16.72
N ARG A 286 15.43 -1.93 17.23
CA ARG A 286 15.21 -0.56 16.75
C ARG A 286 16.46 0.29 16.90
N ILE A 287 16.56 1.30 16.04
CA ILE A 287 17.60 2.34 16.10
C ILE A 287 17.00 3.68 15.67
N GLU A 288 17.38 4.74 16.39
CA GLU A 288 16.98 6.11 16.08
C GLU A 288 18.20 7.03 16.17
N THR A 289 18.47 7.73 15.08
CA THR A 289 19.53 8.72 14.96
C THR A 289 18.97 10.00 14.35
N GLY A 290 19.76 11.08 14.32
CA GLY A 290 19.37 12.29 13.58
C GLY A 290 19.26 12.07 12.05
N ALA A 291 19.89 11.02 11.51
CA ALA A 291 19.95 10.75 10.07
C ALA A 291 18.91 9.73 9.60
N PHE A 292 18.56 8.75 10.42
CA PHE A 292 17.59 7.72 10.09
C PHE A 292 16.95 7.10 11.35
N LYS A 293 15.77 6.55 11.16
CA LYS A 293 15.08 5.68 12.12
C LYS A 293 14.84 4.33 11.46
N ALA A 294 15.00 3.24 12.19
CA ALA A 294 14.73 1.91 11.66
C ALA A 294 14.19 0.96 12.73
N ALA A 295 13.38 0.00 12.29
CA ALA A 295 12.82 -1.04 13.15
C ALA A 295 12.79 -2.38 12.40
N ARG A 296 13.11 -3.44 13.12
CA ARG A 296 12.97 -4.83 12.67
C ARG A 296 11.53 -5.29 12.92
N LEU A 297 10.96 -5.91 11.91
CA LEU A 297 9.65 -6.54 11.92
C LEU A 297 9.87 -8.06 11.80
N PRO A 298 9.13 -8.89 12.54
CA PRO A 298 9.21 -10.35 12.38
C PRO A 298 8.67 -10.82 11.02
N HIS A 299 7.78 -10.05 10.39
CA HIS A 299 7.41 -10.19 8.98
C HIS A 299 6.88 -8.88 8.38
N TRP A 300 6.89 -8.77 7.05
CA TRP A 300 6.19 -7.68 6.37
C TRP A 300 4.66 -7.87 6.39
N PHE A 301 3.94 -6.79 6.12
CA PHE A 301 2.47 -6.74 6.15
C PHE A 301 1.83 -7.62 5.04
N PRO A 302 0.88 -8.51 5.37
CA PRO A 302 0.29 -9.46 4.41
C PRO A 302 -0.79 -8.86 3.49
N GLU A 303 -1.14 -7.58 3.65
CA GLU A 303 -2.21 -6.94 2.90
C GLU A 303 -1.91 -6.76 1.40
N GLU A 304 -2.89 -7.10 0.56
CA GLU A 304 -2.80 -6.84 -0.89
C GLU A 304 -3.34 -5.43 -1.26
N GLU A 305 -4.28 -4.88 -0.49
CA GLU A 305 -4.98 -3.62 -0.83
C GLU A 305 -4.13 -2.38 -0.60
N SER A 306 -3.38 -2.31 0.49
CA SER A 306 -2.43 -1.24 0.80
C SER A 306 -1.58 -1.70 1.96
N TRP A 307 -0.29 -1.42 1.92
CA TRP A 307 0.57 -1.54 3.09
C TRP A 307 0.47 -0.27 3.94
N PRO A 308 0.65 -0.39 5.27
CA PRO A 308 0.60 0.75 6.17
C PRO A 308 1.79 1.69 5.95
N ALA A 309 1.59 2.97 6.19
CA ALA A 309 2.63 3.99 6.15
C ALA A 309 2.64 4.79 7.45
N ALA A 310 3.69 4.60 8.22
CA ALA A 310 3.95 5.30 9.48
C ALA A 310 5.46 5.24 9.77
N SER A 311 5.90 5.86 10.87
CA SER A 311 7.29 5.72 11.32
C SER A 311 7.65 4.24 11.54
N PRO A 312 8.94 3.86 11.47
CA PRO A 312 9.38 2.49 11.70
C PRO A 312 8.92 1.92 13.04
N ALA A 313 9.00 2.72 14.11
CA ALA A 313 8.57 2.30 15.44
C ALA A 313 7.05 2.07 15.49
N ARG A 314 6.27 2.89 14.77
CA ARG A 314 4.82 2.71 14.64
C ARG A 314 4.48 1.47 13.83
N LEU A 315 5.17 1.22 12.71
CA LEU A 315 4.97 0.02 11.91
C LEU A 315 5.28 -1.25 12.72
N ALA A 316 6.37 -1.24 13.50
CA ALA A 316 6.70 -2.33 14.41
C ALA A 316 5.61 -2.58 15.47
N MET A 317 5.06 -1.52 16.06
CA MET A 317 3.92 -1.66 16.96
C MET A 317 2.69 -2.25 16.26
N LEU A 318 2.31 -1.75 15.07
CA LEU A 318 1.12 -2.21 14.36
C LEU A 318 1.24 -3.67 13.89
N GLU A 319 2.44 -4.11 13.54
CA GLU A 319 2.76 -5.49 13.23
C GLU A 319 2.61 -6.39 14.47
N ASP A 320 3.21 -6.01 15.61
CA ASP A 320 3.08 -6.76 16.87
C ASP A 320 1.61 -6.90 17.29
N LEU A 321 0.85 -5.81 17.21
CA LEU A 321 -0.59 -5.83 17.49
C LEU A 321 -1.36 -6.72 16.52
N THR A 322 -0.96 -6.78 15.24
CA THR A 322 -1.55 -7.68 14.23
C THR A 322 -1.30 -9.15 14.54
N LYS A 323 -0.15 -9.47 15.14
CA LYS A 323 0.20 -10.82 15.58
C LYS A 323 -0.56 -11.24 16.85
N ARG A 324 -0.71 -10.31 17.81
CA ARG A 324 -1.30 -10.62 19.13
C ARG A 324 -2.82 -10.57 19.16
N PHE A 325 -3.46 -9.77 18.30
CA PHE A 325 -4.87 -9.43 18.44
C PHE A 325 -5.72 -9.68 17.19
N GLY A 326 -7.02 -9.93 17.41
CA GLY A 326 -8.00 -10.16 16.35
C GLY A 326 -8.40 -8.88 15.63
N LEU A 327 -9.07 -9.00 14.48
CA LEU A 327 -9.68 -7.87 13.79
C LEU A 327 -10.87 -7.33 14.58
N LEU A 328 -11.15 -6.03 14.44
CA LEU A 328 -12.34 -5.38 15.00
C LEU A 328 -13.64 -6.02 14.50
N GLU A 329 -13.71 -6.35 13.21
CA GLU A 329 -14.83 -7.11 12.65
C GLU A 329 -14.58 -8.61 12.86
N ASP A 330 -15.37 -9.22 13.75
CA ASP A 330 -15.21 -10.62 14.14
C ASP A 330 -16.59 -11.28 14.31
N PRO A 331 -16.94 -12.27 13.46
CA PRO A 331 -18.18 -13.01 13.57
C PRO A 331 -18.41 -13.69 14.92
N ARG A 332 -17.35 -14.05 15.66
CA ARG A 332 -17.44 -14.72 16.97
C ARG A 332 -17.98 -13.79 18.05
N THR A 333 -17.76 -12.48 17.92
CA THR A 333 -18.26 -11.46 18.85
C THR A 333 -19.52 -10.77 18.33
N GLY A 334 -20.04 -11.19 17.17
CA GLY A 334 -21.10 -10.48 16.45
C GLY A 334 -20.68 -9.06 16.00
N THR A 335 -19.39 -8.73 16.08
CA THR A 335 -18.92 -7.37 15.82
C THR A 335 -18.85 -7.11 14.32
N ARG A 336 -19.57 -6.09 13.87
CA ARG A 336 -19.70 -5.76 12.45
C ARG A 336 -19.52 -4.27 12.20
N VAL A 337 -18.77 -3.95 11.15
CA VAL A 337 -18.58 -2.59 10.66
C VAL A 337 -19.39 -2.40 9.38
N GLY A 338 -20.16 -1.31 9.31
CA GLY A 338 -20.99 -0.99 8.15
C GLY A 338 -21.01 0.48 7.81
N ILE A 339 -21.67 0.80 6.70
CA ILE A 339 -21.95 2.16 6.23
C ILE A 339 -23.44 2.46 6.40
N GLY A 340 -23.79 3.68 6.77
CA GLY A 340 -25.18 4.12 6.78
C GLY A 340 -25.83 4.10 5.38
N VAL A 341 -27.14 4.33 5.34
CA VAL A 341 -27.92 4.19 4.09
C VAL A 341 -27.56 5.29 3.08
N ALA A 342 -27.20 4.89 1.86
CA ALA A 342 -27.18 5.78 0.72
C ALA A 342 -28.58 5.82 0.08
N THR A 343 -29.19 7.01 0.03
CA THR A 343 -30.53 7.16 -0.56
C THR A 343 -30.48 7.34 -2.08
N GLY A 344 -29.41 7.95 -2.59
CA GLY A 344 -29.27 8.39 -3.98
C GLY A 344 -30.14 9.59 -4.36
N ALA A 345 -30.89 10.17 -3.41
CA ALA A 345 -31.66 11.40 -3.57
C ALA A 345 -32.01 11.98 -2.19
N ASP A 346 -31.00 12.43 -1.45
CA ASP A 346 -31.16 12.93 -0.08
C ASP A 346 -32.21 14.07 0.01
N LYS A 347 -32.31 14.92 -1.03
CA LYS A 347 -33.32 15.99 -1.12
C LYS A 347 -34.78 15.51 -1.11
N VAL A 348 -35.01 14.22 -1.39
CA VAL A 348 -36.34 13.59 -1.42
C VAL A 348 -36.50 12.64 -0.24
N PHE A 349 -35.49 11.83 0.05
CA PHE A 349 -35.61 10.82 1.11
C PHE A 349 -35.38 11.38 2.51
N LEU A 350 -34.76 12.55 2.66
CA LEU A 350 -34.52 13.16 3.98
C LEU A 350 -35.47 14.33 4.21
N THR A 351 -36.11 14.36 5.37
CA THR A 351 -37.04 15.43 5.76
C THR A 351 -36.90 15.75 7.25
N GLN A 352 -37.22 16.99 7.63
CA GLN A 352 -37.43 17.40 9.02
C GLN A 352 -38.92 17.53 9.36
N ASP A 353 -39.80 17.39 8.37
CA ASP A 353 -41.25 17.38 8.58
C ASP A 353 -41.70 16.00 9.08
N ALA A 354 -42.01 15.93 10.37
CA ALA A 354 -42.54 14.73 11.04
C ALA A 354 -43.95 14.32 10.54
N ASN A 355 -44.58 15.14 9.70
CA ASN A 355 -45.86 14.88 9.07
C ASN A 355 -45.76 14.77 7.53
N ALA A 356 -44.57 14.56 6.97
CA ALA A 356 -44.41 14.43 5.52
C ALA A 356 -45.17 13.22 4.95
N VAL A 357 -45.16 12.10 5.67
CA VAL A 357 -45.80 10.82 5.29
C VAL A 357 -46.40 10.14 6.53
N GLU A 358 -46.88 8.91 6.41
CA GLU A 358 -47.32 8.08 7.53
C GLU A 358 -46.20 7.91 8.57
N PHE A 359 -46.57 7.93 9.85
CA PHE A 359 -45.61 7.92 10.95
C PHE A 359 -44.67 6.69 10.93
N ASP A 360 -45.20 5.50 10.61
CA ASP A 360 -44.42 4.26 10.53
C ASP A 360 -43.51 4.21 9.28
N ARG A 361 -43.65 5.17 8.36
CA ARG A 361 -42.78 5.35 7.18
C ARG A 361 -41.72 6.43 7.41
N LEU A 362 -41.68 7.06 8.58
CA LEU A 362 -40.61 7.99 8.97
C LEU A 362 -39.63 7.30 9.92
N LEU A 363 -38.41 7.10 9.45
CA LEU A 363 -37.35 6.49 10.26
C LEU A 363 -36.41 7.57 10.79
N PRO A 364 -36.29 7.79 12.10
CA PRO A 364 -35.34 8.74 12.66
C PRO A 364 -33.90 8.45 12.21
N MET A 365 -33.20 9.48 11.73
CA MET A 365 -31.85 9.35 11.18
C MET A 365 -30.82 10.15 11.96
N ALA A 366 -29.66 9.53 12.18
CA ALA A 366 -28.47 10.22 12.63
C ALA A 366 -27.75 10.85 11.42
N MET A 367 -27.38 12.11 11.57
CA MET A 367 -26.60 12.88 10.61
C MET A 367 -25.24 13.24 11.21
N VAL A 368 -24.23 13.53 10.37
CA VAL A 368 -22.88 13.92 10.84
C VAL A 368 -22.93 15.06 11.86
N ARG A 369 -23.76 16.08 11.62
CA ARG A 369 -23.91 17.22 12.54
C ARG A 369 -24.39 16.83 13.94
N ASP A 370 -25.14 15.74 14.06
CA ASP A 370 -25.68 15.23 15.33
C ASP A 370 -24.57 14.64 16.22
N THR A 371 -23.41 14.33 15.63
CA THR A 371 -22.25 13.71 16.31
C THR A 371 -21.17 14.70 16.71
N THR A 372 -21.33 15.98 16.34
CA THR A 372 -20.26 17.01 16.43
C THR A 372 -19.69 17.14 17.83
N SER A 373 -20.55 17.09 18.85
CA SER A 373 -20.17 17.26 20.26
C SER A 373 -19.48 16.05 20.90
N GLY A 374 -19.45 14.89 20.22
CA GLY A 374 -19.01 13.63 20.81
C GLY A 374 -20.15 12.85 21.49
N THR A 375 -21.29 13.49 21.74
CA THR A 375 -22.55 12.83 22.06
C THR A 375 -23.54 12.97 20.91
N LEU A 376 -24.52 12.07 20.85
CA LEU A 376 -25.53 12.04 19.80
C LEU A 376 -26.69 12.98 20.14
N ASN A 377 -26.75 14.12 19.46
CA ASN A 377 -27.80 15.13 19.61
C ASN A 377 -28.63 15.20 18.32
N TRP A 378 -29.75 14.48 18.29
CA TRP A 378 -30.55 14.35 17.07
C TRP A 378 -31.16 15.66 16.60
N SER A 379 -30.92 16.03 15.34
CA SER A 379 -31.44 17.26 14.72
C SER A 379 -32.82 17.12 14.04
N GLY A 380 -33.61 16.12 14.42
CA GLY A 380 -34.97 15.94 13.92
C GLY A 380 -35.07 15.50 12.45
N THR A 381 -34.04 14.83 11.92
CA THR A 381 -34.06 14.32 10.53
C THR A 381 -34.62 12.92 10.47
N TYR A 382 -35.48 12.70 9.48
CA TYR A 382 -36.09 11.42 9.18
C TYR A 382 -35.74 10.97 7.76
N LEU A 383 -35.63 9.66 7.59
CA LEU A 383 -35.75 9.00 6.30
C LEU A 383 -37.24 8.80 6.00
N VAL A 384 -37.68 9.23 4.83
CA VAL A 384 -38.91 8.77 4.21
C VAL A 384 -38.65 7.35 3.72
N ASN A 385 -38.98 6.35 4.54
CA ASN A 385 -38.51 4.97 4.41
C ASN A 385 -39.44 4.13 3.52
N PRO A 386 -39.01 3.71 2.32
CA PRO A 386 -39.82 2.88 1.43
C PRO A 386 -39.75 1.39 1.78
N TRP A 387 -39.01 0.98 2.81
CA TRP A 387 -38.78 -0.42 3.16
C TRP A 387 -39.62 -0.88 4.35
N SER A 388 -40.15 -2.10 4.26
CA SER A 388 -40.77 -2.82 5.38
C SER A 388 -39.72 -3.32 6.38
N GLU A 389 -40.14 -3.88 7.52
CA GLU A 389 -39.21 -4.50 8.47
C GLU A 389 -38.52 -5.76 7.91
N GLY A 390 -39.22 -6.55 7.08
CA GLY A 390 -38.60 -7.64 6.30
C GLY A 390 -37.71 -7.12 5.16
N GLY A 391 -37.81 -5.81 4.90
CA GLY A 391 -36.96 -5.08 3.98
C GLY A 391 -37.31 -5.30 2.51
N ASP A 392 -38.56 -5.64 2.25
CA ASP A 392 -39.16 -5.46 0.94
C ASP A 392 -39.63 -4.02 0.78
N LEU A 393 -39.89 -3.60 -0.46
CA LEU A 393 -40.53 -2.30 -0.65
C LEU A 393 -41.99 -2.41 -0.21
N VAL A 394 -42.47 -1.38 0.48
CA VAL A 394 -43.89 -1.29 0.85
C VAL A 394 -44.76 -1.10 -0.40
N ASP A 395 -45.95 -1.67 -0.39
CA ASP A 395 -46.95 -1.33 -1.40
C ASP A 395 -47.44 0.11 -1.17
N LEU A 396 -47.19 0.99 -2.13
CA LEU A 396 -47.60 2.40 -2.05
C LEU A 396 -49.13 2.55 -1.96
N ASN A 397 -49.92 1.58 -2.44
CA ASN A 397 -51.37 1.62 -2.29
C ASN A 397 -51.82 1.53 -0.82
N ALA A 398 -51.02 0.90 0.03
CA ALA A 398 -51.28 0.82 1.47
C ALA A 398 -50.88 2.10 2.23
N TYR A 399 -50.14 3.02 1.59
CA TYR A 399 -49.59 4.23 2.20
C TYR A 399 -49.88 5.48 1.34
N PRO A 400 -51.11 6.03 1.37
CA PRO A 400 -51.52 7.12 0.48
C PRO A 400 -50.68 8.40 0.58
N ARG A 401 -50.20 8.77 1.78
CA ARG A 401 -49.35 9.97 1.97
C ARG A 401 -47.95 9.73 1.42
N LEU A 402 -47.34 8.57 1.69
CA LEU A 402 -46.08 8.16 1.09
C LEU A 402 -46.15 8.11 -0.44
N ALA A 403 -47.23 7.53 -0.98
CA ALA A 403 -47.46 7.47 -2.42
C ALA A 403 -47.54 8.87 -3.03
N SER A 404 -48.34 9.75 -2.44
CA SER A 404 -48.46 11.15 -2.86
C SER A 404 -47.11 11.87 -2.80
N TYR A 405 -46.37 11.70 -1.70
CA TYR A 405 -45.04 12.26 -1.49
C TYR A 405 -44.07 11.83 -2.59
N PHE A 406 -43.90 10.53 -2.84
CA PHE A 406 -42.98 10.07 -3.88
C PHE A 406 -43.45 10.42 -5.29
N ASN A 407 -44.75 10.44 -5.57
CA ASN A 407 -45.26 10.85 -6.88
C ASN A 407 -44.95 12.33 -7.17
N LYS A 408 -45.10 13.21 -6.17
CA LYS A 408 -44.69 14.61 -6.26
C LYS A 408 -43.20 14.77 -6.60
N HIS A 409 -42.36 13.83 -6.14
CA HIS A 409 -40.92 13.80 -6.43
C HIS A 409 -40.53 12.80 -7.55
N GLY A 410 -41.51 12.29 -8.29
CA GLY A 410 -41.35 11.15 -9.18
C GLY A 410 -40.35 11.39 -10.31
N ASP A 411 -40.34 12.59 -10.89
CA ASP A 411 -39.42 12.96 -11.97
C ASP A 411 -37.96 12.91 -11.52
N ALA A 412 -37.67 13.34 -10.29
CA ALA A 412 -36.33 13.26 -9.73
C ALA A 412 -35.93 11.81 -9.42
N LEU A 413 -36.86 11.03 -8.85
CA LEU A 413 -36.58 9.65 -8.44
C LEU A 413 -36.39 8.69 -9.63
N ARG A 414 -37.19 8.85 -10.70
CA ARG A 414 -37.14 7.98 -11.90
C ARG A 414 -35.90 8.19 -12.77
N LYS A 415 -35.29 9.38 -12.73
CA LYS A 415 -34.04 9.69 -13.46
C LYS A 415 -32.80 9.03 -12.86
N ARG A 416 -32.88 8.52 -11.63
CA ARG A 416 -31.73 7.88 -10.97
C ARG A 416 -31.39 6.56 -11.64
N TYR A 417 -30.10 6.26 -11.70
CA TYR A 417 -29.58 5.01 -12.27
C TYR A 417 -30.29 3.74 -11.76
N VAL A 418 -30.52 3.65 -10.44
CA VAL A 418 -31.21 2.50 -9.82
C VAL A 418 -32.67 2.35 -10.27
N ALA A 419 -33.35 3.48 -10.53
CA ALA A 419 -34.72 3.49 -10.99
C ALA A 419 -34.81 3.19 -12.50
N VAL A 420 -33.87 3.69 -13.30
CA VAL A 420 -33.77 3.35 -14.73
C VAL A 420 -33.54 1.85 -14.92
N LYS A 421 -32.69 1.23 -14.09
CA LYS A 421 -32.47 -0.23 -14.11
C LYS A 421 -33.65 -1.04 -13.57
N GLN A 422 -34.44 -0.49 -12.66
CA GLN A 422 -35.60 -1.17 -12.05
C GLN A 422 -36.81 -0.24 -12.02
N PRO A 423 -37.48 0.00 -13.18
CA PRO A 423 -38.55 1.00 -13.28
C PRO A 423 -39.73 0.73 -12.35
N HIS A 424 -40.04 -0.53 -12.09
CA HIS A 424 -41.11 -0.95 -11.17
C HIS A 424 -40.78 -0.70 -9.68
N ARG A 425 -39.51 -0.40 -9.35
CA ARG A 425 -39.01 -0.10 -8.00
C ARG A 425 -38.44 1.31 -7.89
N TRP A 426 -38.91 2.24 -8.73
CA TRP A 426 -38.33 3.57 -8.90
C TRP A 426 -38.19 4.42 -7.62
N TYR A 427 -38.96 4.10 -6.57
CA TYR A 427 -38.95 4.79 -5.28
C TYR A 427 -38.02 4.13 -4.23
N LYS A 428 -37.20 3.14 -4.60
CA LYS A 428 -36.19 2.56 -3.69
C LYS A 428 -35.02 3.50 -3.43
N THR A 429 -34.40 3.42 -2.26
CA THR A 429 -33.05 3.98 -2.02
C THR A 429 -31.98 3.13 -2.71
N ILE A 430 -30.71 3.58 -2.70
CA ILE A 430 -29.59 2.78 -3.23
C ILE A 430 -29.42 1.53 -2.36
N ASP A 431 -29.31 1.74 -1.04
CA ASP A 431 -29.17 0.67 -0.06
C ASP A 431 -30.52 0.32 0.57
N LYS A 432 -30.68 -0.94 0.96
CA LYS A 432 -31.82 -1.41 1.76
C LYS A 432 -31.63 -1.00 3.22
N VAL A 433 -32.74 -0.69 3.92
CA VAL A 433 -32.73 -0.38 5.36
C VAL A 433 -32.72 -1.67 6.17
N ASP A 434 -31.80 -1.76 7.14
CA ASP A 434 -31.72 -2.83 8.14
C ASP A 434 -32.34 -2.38 9.47
N SER A 435 -33.62 -2.70 9.70
CA SER A 435 -34.39 -2.27 10.87
C SER A 435 -33.77 -2.64 12.21
N ARG A 436 -32.89 -3.65 12.26
CA ARG A 436 -32.16 -4.02 13.50
C ARG A 436 -31.28 -2.88 14.02
N LEU A 437 -30.73 -2.06 13.12
CA LEU A 437 -29.89 -0.93 13.49
C LEU A 437 -30.63 0.12 14.34
N THR A 438 -31.96 0.19 14.29
CA THR A 438 -32.74 1.12 15.13
C THR A 438 -33.25 0.49 16.41
N ARG A 439 -32.69 -0.67 16.81
CA ARG A 439 -33.03 -1.35 18.06
C ARG A 439 -31.81 -1.83 18.83
N GLN A 440 -30.62 -1.68 18.26
CA GLN A 440 -29.37 -2.12 18.87
C GLN A 440 -28.40 -0.94 19.08
N PRO A 441 -27.72 -0.87 20.23
CA PRO A 441 -26.64 0.07 20.45
C PRO A 441 -25.57 -0.03 19.36
N LYS A 442 -24.99 1.11 18.99
CA LYS A 442 -23.97 1.19 17.95
C LYS A 442 -23.08 2.41 18.14
N LEU A 443 -21.82 2.26 17.78
CA LEU A 443 -20.91 3.39 17.64
C LEU A 443 -21.01 3.94 16.22
N LEU A 444 -21.05 5.25 16.09
CA LEU A 444 -21.11 5.99 14.85
C LEU A 444 -19.77 6.70 14.62
N PHE A 445 -19.29 6.66 13.38
CA PHE A 445 -18.02 7.25 12.95
C PHE A 445 -18.28 8.19 11.77
N PRO A 446 -18.09 9.50 11.95
CA PRO A 446 -18.13 10.44 10.84
C PRO A 446 -17.06 10.10 9.80
N ASP A 447 -17.42 10.08 8.52
CA ASP A 447 -16.50 9.72 7.43
C ASP A 447 -15.24 10.59 7.45
N MET A 448 -15.38 11.91 7.62
CA MET A 448 -14.25 12.84 7.52
C MET A 448 -14.00 13.55 8.86
N LYS A 449 -12.85 13.27 9.48
CA LYS A 449 -12.37 13.90 10.71
C LYS A 449 -10.84 13.97 10.75
N LEU A 450 -10.29 14.84 11.58
CA LEU A 450 -8.86 14.88 11.87
C LEU A 450 -8.45 13.69 12.74
N THR A 451 -9.29 13.34 13.70
CA THR A 451 -9.08 12.25 14.66
C THR A 451 -10.29 11.35 14.76
N ILE A 452 -10.07 10.10 15.18
CA ILE A 452 -11.11 9.10 15.37
C ILE A 452 -12.13 9.63 16.38
N HIS A 453 -13.41 9.56 16.00
CA HIS A 453 -14.48 10.22 16.75
C HIS A 453 -15.69 9.29 16.88
N PRO A 454 -15.57 8.19 17.66
CA PRO A 454 -16.69 7.28 17.89
C PRO A 454 -17.79 7.99 18.69
N VAL A 455 -19.07 7.84 18.33
CA VAL A 455 -20.20 8.40 19.08
C VAL A 455 -21.25 7.33 19.31
N LEU A 456 -21.71 7.16 20.55
CA LEU A 456 -22.67 6.10 20.89
C LEU A 456 -24.10 6.52 20.57
N ASP A 457 -24.78 5.71 19.77
CA ASP A 457 -26.24 5.65 19.66
C ASP A 457 -26.74 4.46 20.48
N GLN A 458 -27.70 4.69 21.37
CA GLN A 458 -28.36 3.66 22.19
C GLN A 458 -29.39 2.82 21.41
N GLY A 459 -29.28 2.80 20.07
CA GLY A 459 -30.16 2.05 19.19
C GLY A 459 -31.44 2.78 18.85
N ARG A 460 -31.40 4.09 18.62
CA ARG A 460 -32.59 4.91 18.33
C ARG A 460 -32.64 5.44 16.90
N LEU A 461 -31.48 5.70 16.30
CA LEU A 461 -31.40 6.37 15.01
C LEU A 461 -30.78 5.45 13.94
N TYR A 462 -31.17 5.66 12.69
CA TYR A 462 -30.53 5.00 11.54
C TYR A 462 -29.40 5.89 10.98
N PRO A 463 -28.19 5.36 10.73
CA PRO A 463 -27.09 6.18 10.23
C PRO A 463 -27.26 6.55 8.75
N HIS A 464 -27.02 7.81 8.41
CA HIS A 464 -26.78 8.28 7.05
C HIS A 464 -25.44 7.75 6.49
N HIS A 465 -25.27 7.65 5.17
CA HIS A 465 -24.04 7.08 4.56
C HIS A 465 -22.73 7.82 4.91
N ASN A 466 -22.78 9.06 5.38
CA ASN A 466 -21.60 9.76 5.91
C ASN A 466 -21.26 9.40 7.37
N LEU A 467 -22.03 8.49 7.97
CA LEU A 467 -21.77 7.85 9.25
C LEU A 467 -21.56 6.35 9.02
N TYR A 468 -20.35 5.90 9.26
CA TYR A 468 -20.08 4.47 9.43
C TYR A 468 -20.56 4.03 10.81
N PHE A 469 -20.91 2.77 10.95
CA PHE A 469 -21.36 2.24 12.22
C PHE A 469 -20.60 0.98 12.61
N LEU A 470 -20.55 0.74 13.91
CA LEU A 470 -20.08 -0.50 14.51
C LEU A 470 -21.11 -1.00 15.52
N VAL A 471 -21.45 -2.28 15.41
CA VAL A 471 -22.37 -3.00 16.31
C VAL A 471 -21.65 -4.24 16.83
N SER A 472 -22.06 -4.74 17.99
CA SER A 472 -21.50 -5.96 18.58
C SER A 472 -22.51 -6.65 19.49
N ASP A 473 -22.41 -7.97 19.60
CA ASP A 473 -23.21 -8.78 20.53
C ASP A 473 -22.44 -9.06 21.84
N ALA A 474 -21.11 -8.95 21.82
CA ALA A 474 -20.26 -9.28 22.96
C ALA A 474 -19.68 -8.06 23.70
N TRP A 475 -19.48 -6.94 23.01
CA TRP A 475 -18.85 -5.77 23.60
C TRP A 475 -19.85 -4.89 24.37
N ASP A 476 -19.43 -4.41 25.53
CA ASP A 476 -19.97 -3.15 26.06
C ASP A 476 -19.53 -2.02 25.12
N MET A 477 -20.49 -1.34 24.51
CA MET A 477 -20.23 -0.31 23.50
C MET A 477 -19.52 0.92 24.06
N ARG A 478 -19.58 1.20 25.36
CA ARG A 478 -18.80 2.27 26.00
C ARG A 478 -17.35 1.85 26.18
N VAL A 479 -17.09 0.60 26.56
CA VAL A 479 -15.72 0.04 26.65
C VAL A 479 -15.07 0.05 25.27
N LEU A 480 -15.76 -0.49 24.25
CA LEU A 480 -15.26 -0.47 22.88
C LEU A 480 -15.13 0.95 22.34
N GLY A 481 -16.06 1.84 22.70
CA GLY A 481 -16.00 3.26 22.39
C GLY A 481 -14.74 3.93 22.94
N GLY A 482 -14.38 3.63 24.19
CA GLY A 482 -13.15 4.11 24.83
C GLY A 482 -11.91 3.57 24.14
N LEU A 483 -11.89 2.28 23.83
CA LEU A 483 -10.76 1.66 23.10
C LEU A 483 -10.57 2.33 21.73
N LEU A 484 -11.65 2.60 21.01
CA LEU A 484 -11.63 3.25 19.70
C LEU A 484 -11.45 4.77 19.76
N LEU A 485 -11.61 5.40 20.92
CA LEU A 485 -11.28 6.81 21.15
C LEU A 485 -9.76 7.01 21.35
N SER A 486 -9.03 5.95 21.68
CA SER A 486 -7.59 6.01 21.95
C SER A 486 -6.74 6.37 20.72
N LYS A 487 -5.55 6.92 20.98
CA LYS A 487 -4.54 7.17 19.94
C LYS A 487 -4.00 5.89 19.28
N ILE A 488 -4.21 4.71 19.88
CA ILE A 488 -3.84 3.42 19.29
C ILE A 488 -4.77 3.09 18.11
N ALA A 489 -6.08 3.24 18.30
CA ALA A 489 -7.05 3.05 17.22
C ALA A 489 -6.87 4.08 16.10
N GLN A 490 -6.56 5.33 16.46
CA GLN A 490 -6.17 6.38 15.53
C GLN A 490 -4.94 5.96 14.70
N ALA A 491 -3.90 5.41 15.32
CA ALA A 491 -2.67 5.01 14.63
C ALA A 491 -2.90 3.95 13.55
N PHE A 492 -3.80 2.98 13.78
CA PHE A 492 -4.24 2.05 12.73
C PHE A 492 -4.84 2.81 11.55
N VAL A 493 -5.81 3.70 11.80
CA VAL A 493 -6.44 4.44 10.71
C VAL A 493 -5.44 5.33 9.97
N GLU A 494 -4.58 6.05 10.68
CA GLU A 494 -3.54 6.89 10.07
C GLU A 494 -2.57 6.13 9.18
N ALA A 495 -2.23 4.90 9.57
CA ALA A 495 -1.30 4.07 8.82
C ALA A 495 -1.90 3.57 7.49
N TYR A 496 -3.21 3.28 7.46
CA TYR A 496 -3.87 2.71 6.27
C TYR A 496 -4.68 3.74 5.45
N ALA A 497 -5.12 4.84 6.06
CA ALA A 497 -6.03 5.79 5.43
C ALA A 497 -5.30 6.79 4.54
N VAL A 498 -5.99 7.18 3.46
CA VAL A 498 -5.55 8.29 2.61
C VAL A 498 -5.71 9.60 3.36
N LYS A 499 -4.60 10.32 3.55
CA LYS A 499 -4.61 11.69 4.09
C LYS A 499 -5.11 12.67 3.02
N MET A 500 -6.17 13.40 3.31
CA MET A 500 -6.70 14.46 2.46
C MET A 500 -6.04 15.81 2.79
N ARG A 501 -6.27 16.84 1.94
CA ARG A 501 -5.79 18.20 2.19
C ARG A 501 -6.17 18.67 3.61
N GLY A 502 -5.23 19.29 4.31
CA GLY A 502 -5.42 19.77 5.69
C GLY A 502 -5.36 18.68 6.77
N GLY A 503 -4.80 17.50 6.46
CA GLY A 503 -4.61 16.41 7.45
C GLY A 503 -5.88 15.63 7.79
N THR A 504 -6.97 15.86 7.05
CA THR A 504 -8.23 15.14 7.27
C THR A 504 -8.11 13.67 6.85
N LEU A 505 -8.55 12.77 7.73
CA LEU A 505 -8.61 11.34 7.49
C LEU A 505 -10.02 10.92 7.09
N ARG A 506 -10.10 9.81 6.36
CA ARG A 506 -11.37 9.13 6.12
C ARG A 506 -11.52 7.89 7.00
N PHE A 507 -12.53 7.83 7.85
CA PHE A 507 -12.84 6.71 8.74
C PHE A 507 -13.79 5.70 8.08
N GLN A 508 -13.49 5.33 6.85
CA GLN A 508 -14.31 4.39 6.08
C GLN A 508 -14.25 2.98 6.67
N ALA A 509 -15.29 2.19 6.44
CA ALA A 509 -15.39 0.81 6.92
C ALA A 509 -14.14 -0.04 6.62
N GLN A 510 -13.52 0.15 5.45
CA GLN A 510 -12.33 -0.62 5.06
C GLN A 510 -11.12 -0.37 5.96
N TYR A 511 -10.98 0.83 6.55
CA TYR A 511 -9.89 1.16 7.47
C TYR A 511 -10.25 0.78 8.90
N LEU A 512 -11.49 1.04 9.32
CA LEU A 512 -11.98 0.61 10.63
C LEU A 512 -11.84 -0.90 10.82
N ARG A 513 -12.12 -1.70 9.78
CA ARG A 513 -11.93 -3.16 9.80
C ARG A 513 -10.48 -3.62 10.00
N LYS A 514 -9.49 -2.74 9.80
CA LYS A 514 -8.06 -3.06 10.01
C LYS A 514 -7.61 -2.91 11.45
N ILE A 515 -8.39 -2.23 12.27
CA ILE A 515 -8.08 -2.03 13.69
C ILE A 515 -8.05 -3.41 14.36
N ARG A 516 -7.00 -3.66 15.13
CA ARG A 516 -6.86 -4.86 15.95
C ARG A 516 -7.34 -4.56 17.34
N VAL A 517 -8.12 -5.46 17.95
CA VAL A 517 -8.65 -5.28 19.30
C VAL A 517 -8.43 -6.51 20.18
N PRO A 518 -8.20 -6.33 21.49
CA PRO A 518 -8.14 -7.42 22.47
C PRO A 518 -9.47 -8.18 22.55
N ASP A 519 -9.43 -9.42 23.05
CA ASP A 519 -10.66 -10.13 23.40
C ASP A 519 -11.38 -9.38 24.54
N PRO A 520 -12.65 -8.99 24.40
CA PRO A 520 -13.39 -8.28 25.45
C PRO A 520 -13.42 -9.03 26.79
N ASN A 521 -13.34 -10.36 26.78
CA ASN A 521 -13.33 -11.17 28.00
C ASN A 521 -11.97 -11.21 28.69
N ALA A 522 -10.89 -10.90 27.97
CA ALA A 522 -9.54 -10.84 28.51
C ALA A 522 -9.20 -9.48 29.15
N ILE A 523 -10.07 -8.47 29.01
CA ILE A 523 -9.86 -7.15 29.59
C ILE A 523 -10.34 -7.15 31.05
N ASP A 524 -9.44 -6.75 31.95
CA ASP A 524 -9.73 -6.62 33.38
C ASP A 524 -10.84 -5.59 33.66
N GLN A 525 -11.61 -5.84 34.72
CA GLN A 525 -12.78 -5.02 35.04
C GLN A 525 -12.42 -3.55 35.32
N SER A 526 -11.27 -3.28 35.94
CA SER A 526 -10.78 -1.92 36.18
C SER A 526 -10.52 -1.17 34.88
N ASP A 527 -9.91 -1.83 33.88
CA ASP A 527 -9.63 -1.20 32.59
C ASP A 527 -10.89 -1.05 31.73
N LYS A 528 -11.86 -1.98 31.83
CA LYS A 528 -13.20 -1.79 31.25
C LYS A 528 -13.86 -0.51 31.77
N VAL A 529 -13.85 -0.32 33.09
CA VAL A 529 -14.40 0.89 33.72
C VAL A 529 -13.65 2.13 33.26
N ALA A 530 -12.32 2.11 33.26
CA ALA A 530 -11.51 3.24 32.81
C ALA A 530 -11.80 3.64 31.35
N LEU A 531 -11.89 2.66 30.44
CA LEU A 531 -12.23 2.90 29.03
C LEU A 531 -13.63 3.50 28.87
N ALA A 532 -14.62 2.95 29.58
CA ALA A 532 -16.00 3.45 29.52
C ALA A 532 -16.13 4.88 30.10
N GLU A 533 -15.44 5.18 31.21
CA GLU A 533 -15.43 6.53 31.78
C GLU A 533 -14.72 7.54 30.89
N ALA A 534 -13.57 7.16 30.32
CA ALA A 534 -12.85 8.00 29.37
C ALA A 534 -13.70 8.30 28.13
N PHE A 535 -14.43 7.30 27.62
CA PHE A 535 -15.36 7.48 26.51
C PHE A 535 -16.47 8.48 26.83
N ASP A 536 -17.12 8.34 27.98
CA ASP A 536 -18.20 9.24 28.39
C ASP A 536 -17.71 10.68 28.58
N ARG A 537 -16.51 10.86 29.15
CA ARG A 537 -15.88 12.17 29.35
C ARG A 537 -15.22 12.73 28.10
N ARG A 538 -15.18 11.95 27.01
CA ARG A 538 -14.43 12.27 25.76
C ARG A 538 -12.95 12.52 26.01
N ASP A 539 -12.38 11.87 27.02
CA ASP A 539 -10.99 12.02 27.42
C ASP A 539 -10.10 11.07 26.60
N VAL A 540 -9.46 11.62 25.57
CA VAL A 540 -8.59 10.87 24.66
C VAL A 540 -7.31 10.39 25.35
N GLU A 541 -6.77 11.15 26.30
CA GLU A 541 -5.55 10.77 27.00
C GLU A 541 -5.84 9.63 27.97
N ALA A 542 -6.89 9.73 28.79
CA ALA A 542 -7.30 8.65 29.68
C ALA A 542 -7.68 7.37 28.91
N ALA A 543 -8.36 7.52 27.76
CA ALA A 543 -8.65 6.39 26.87
C ALA A 543 -7.36 5.76 26.32
N THR A 544 -6.35 6.57 26.00
CA THR A 544 -5.06 6.09 25.50
C THR A 544 -4.27 5.38 26.58
N GLU A 545 -4.20 5.92 27.79
CA GLU A 545 -3.53 5.27 28.93
C GLU A 545 -4.16 3.93 29.28
N ALA A 546 -5.49 3.86 29.31
CA ALA A 546 -6.19 2.61 29.53
C ALA A 546 -5.94 1.62 28.38
N ALA A 547 -6.02 2.08 27.13
CA ALA A 547 -5.74 1.23 25.98
C ALA A 547 -4.29 0.71 26.00
N LEU A 548 -3.29 1.53 26.33
CA LEU A 548 -1.89 1.11 26.45
C LEU A 548 -1.74 -0.08 27.42
N ARG A 549 -2.37 0.00 28.60
CA ARG A 549 -2.39 -1.14 29.56
C ARG A 549 -3.02 -2.38 28.96
N VAL A 550 -4.20 -2.25 28.34
CA VAL A 550 -4.92 -3.40 27.75
C VAL A 550 -4.13 -4.03 26.59
N TYR A 551 -3.43 -3.23 25.78
CA TYR A 551 -2.55 -3.74 24.72
C TYR A 551 -1.18 -4.20 25.23
N GLY A 552 -0.85 -4.00 26.52
CA GLY A 552 0.45 -4.30 27.09
C GLY A 552 1.59 -3.46 26.49
N LEU A 553 1.31 -2.20 26.17
CA LEU A 553 2.26 -1.23 25.62
C LEU A 553 2.65 -0.23 26.71
N THR A 554 3.93 0.15 26.78
CA THR A 554 4.42 1.17 27.71
C THR A 554 4.08 2.58 27.24
N GLU A 555 4.20 2.82 25.93
CA GLU A 555 3.91 4.10 25.29
C GLU A 555 3.52 3.89 23.84
N LEU A 556 3.00 4.96 23.23
CA LEU A 556 2.68 5.00 21.82
C LEU A 556 3.88 5.59 21.06
N PRO A 557 4.60 4.83 20.22
CA PRO A 557 5.76 5.34 19.49
C PRO A 557 5.33 6.47 18.56
N GLU A 558 6.13 7.53 18.41
CA GLU A 558 5.80 8.65 17.50
C GLU A 558 5.78 8.25 16.03
#